data_AF-G8YB43-F1
#
_entry.id   AF-G8YB43-F1
#
_cell.length_a   1.000
_cell.length_b   1.000
_cell.length_c   1.000
_cell.angle_alpha   90.00
_cell.angle_beta   90.00
_cell.angle_gamma   90.00
#
_symmetry.space_group_name_H-M   'P 1'
#
loop_
_entity.id
_entity.type
_entity.pdbx_description
1 polymer ?
#
loop_
_entity_poly.entity_id
_entity_poly.type
_entity_poly.pdbx_seq_one_letter_code
_entity_poly.pdbx_strand_id
1 'polypeptide(L)'
;MLRCKVGLLRVPPTRIINGGMTMINIRMKSNLPENFDPKKDLPSSGEWKHLKQHIPGEGVQKDDLKSRLPKFPLAKETVPTLLPRPGVPQVGPKYSFRQVIQILKNKKAPELIYEAEPHKLYFLACFCCGTVFTIYGLVLLEYAWFQSNKDYEENVEELTEPLRTREWAVSLLKHSVFGVIALTAAYGAFMFPTRLIRRMWYLPGPVEHIKFTSYPLIPGRPTPVYTLPLNNIFRKHKARIWTGKGFYGTADNSLFFFTLKEAGEKGRNWIVDRKGFFWSDGRVFDLLFGKETVAEAEAGIPYDEQVGIVNREVEKKRKELRNKHGFFYKWKIQASEMKKDVSAASNYIKTIKENQSKKNQIDDGSSKK
;
A
#
# COMPACT_ATOMS: atom_id res chain seq x y z
N MET A 1 8.70 -50.55 48.74
CA MET A 1 9.01 -49.34 49.55
C MET A 1 10.50 -49.08 49.47
N LEU A 2 10.92 -48.07 48.72
CA LEU A 2 12.30 -47.54 48.75
C LEU A 2 12.26 -46.12 48.20
N ARG A 3 12.43 -45.15 49.10
CA ARG A 3 12.69 -43.74 48.77
C ARG A 3 14.12 -43.65 48.26
N CYS A 4 14.35 -42.95 47.15
CA CYS A 4 15.65 -42.38 46.85
C CYS A 4 15.47 -40.93 46.35
N LYS A 5 16.00 -39.99 47.13
CA LYS A 5 16.14 -38.56 46.87
C LYS A 5 17.42 -38.33 46.05
N VAL A 6 17.33 -37.69 44.89
CA VAL A 6 18.40 -36.88 44.25
C VAL A 6 17.69 -36.00 43.21
N GLY A 7 17.89 -34.71 43.00
CA GLY A 7 18.76 -33.67 43.54
C GLY A 7 18.47 -32.42 42.69
N LEU A 8 17.95 -31.36 43.31
CA LEU A 8 17.67 -30.07 42.66
C LEU A 8 18.97 -29.26 42.62
N LEU A 9 19.59 -29.16 41.44
CA LEU A 9 20.71 -28.24 41.20
C LEU A 9 20.15 -26.82 41.03
N ARG A 10 20.42 -25.97 42.03
CA ARG A 10 20.25 -24.52 41.98
C ARG A 10 21.30 -23.92 41.03
N VAL A 11 20.84 -23.22 40.00
CA VAL A 11 21.66 -22.28 39.23
C VAL A 11 21.45 -20.88 39.82
N PRO A 12 22.52 -20.10 40.10
CA PRO A 12 22.36 -18.75 40.66
C PRO A 12 21.86 -17.75 39.60
N PRO A 13 21.07 -16.73 39.98
CA PRO A 13 20.62 -15.72 39.04
C PRO A 13 21.74 -14.72 38.74
N THR A 14 22.10 -14.59 37.47
CA THR A 14 22.91 -13.51 36.91
C THR A 14 22.18 -12.17 37.06
N ARG A 15 22.79 -11.24 37.80
CA ARG A 15 22.41 -9.82 37.86
C ARG A 15 22.63 -9.20 36.48
N ILE A 16 21.55 -8.84 35.78
CA ILE A 16 21.59 -7.86 34.68
C ILE A 16 21.17 -6.52 35.25
N ILE A 17 22.10 -5.58 35.26
CA ILE A 17 21.89 -4.18 35.63
C ILE A 17 21.18 -3.51 34.45
N ASN A 18 19.85 -3.35 34.54
CA ASN A 18 19.11 -2.49 33.64
C ASN A 18 19.13 -1.06 34.21
N GLY A 19 19.90 -0.18 33.55
CA GLY A 19 19.78 1.26 33.70
C GLY A 19 18.38 1.70 33.26
N GLY A 20 17.52 1.97 34.24
CA GLY A 20 16.18 2.49 34.01
C GLY A 20 16.23 3.95 33.59
N MET A 21 16.18 4.20 32.28
CA MET A 21 15.72 5.48 31.74
C MET A 21 14.21 5.51 31.97
N THR A 22 13.78 6.17 33.05
CA THR A 22 12.38 6.46 33.35
C THR A 22 11.84 7.44 32.30
N MET A 23 11.40 6.90 31.16
CA MET A 23 10.48 7.58 30.27
C MET A 23 9.23 7.90 31.06
N ILE A 24 9.06 9.18 31.40
CA ILE A 24 7.85 9.71 32.02
C ILE A 24 6.73 9.50 31.00
N ASN A 25 6.01 8.38 31.14
CA ASN A 25 4.76 8.13 30.47
C ASN A 25 3.74 9.13 31.00
N ILE A 26 3.68 10.32 30.39
CA ILE A 26 2.55 11.24 30.56
C ILE A 26 1.35 10.56 29.91
N ARG A 27 0.66 9.73 30.71
CA ARG A 27 -0.66 9.19 30.37
C ARG A 27 -1.59 10.39 30.30
N MET A 28 -1.88 10.86 29.09
CA MET A 28 -2.90 11.89 28.87
C MET A 28 -4.19 11.41 29.52
N LYS A 29 -4.68 12.14 30.53
CA LYS A 29 -5.98 11.87 31.16
C LYS A 29 -7.02 11.88 30.04
N SER A 30 -7.63 10.73 29.76
CA SER A 30 -8.76 10.64 28.84
C SER A 30 -9.93 11.38 29.47
N ASN A 31 -10.42 12.44 28.83
CA ASN A 31 -11.68 13.10 29.22
C ASN A 31 -12.92 12.25 28.85
N LEU A 32 -12.78 10.93 28.75
CA LEU A 32 -13.90 10.03 28.53
C LEU A 32 -14.52 9.77 29.91
N PRO A 33 -15.81 10.06 30.11
CA PRO A 33 -16.46 9.75 31.38
C PRO A 33 -16.35 8.25 31.65
N GLU A 34 -15.81 7.89 32.82
CA GLU A 34 -15.61 6.48 33.25
C GLU A 34 -16.95 5.76 33.49
N ASN A 35 -18.05 6.51 33.66
CA ASN A 35 -19.40 5.98 33.70
C ASN A 35 -20.11 6.27 32.38
N PHE A 36 -20.26 5.24 31.54
CA PHE A 36 -21.11 5.30 30.36
C PHE A 36 -22.52 4.86 30.74
N ASP A 37 -23.26 5.74 31.41
CA ASP A 37 -24.71 5.61 31.48
C ASP A 37 -25.27 6.09 30.13
N PRO A 38 -25.85 5.20 29.29
CA PRO A 38 -26.43 5.63 28.03
C PRO A 38 -27.58 6.58 28.34
N LYS A 39 -27.38 7.87 28.04
CA LYS A 39 -28.45 8.87 28.15
C LYS A 39 -29.66 8.36 27.36
N LYS A 40 -30.81 8.27 28.02
CA LYS A 40 -32.09 7.84 27.40
C LYS A 40 -32.61 8.86 26.38
N ASP A 41 -32.13 10.09 26.44
CA ASP A 41 -32.58 11.18 25.59
C ASP A 41 -31.78 11.25 24.28
N LEU A 42 -32.49 11.56 23.19
CA LEU A 42 -31.87 11.88 21.91
C LEU A 42 -30.88 13.04 22.09
N PRO A 43 -29.77 13.09 21.33
CA PRO A 43 -28.82 14.18 21.45
C PRO A 43 -29.50 15.53 21.24
N SER A 44 -29.04 16.55 21.96
CA SER A 44 -29.50 17.92 21.74
C SER A 44 -29.14 18.41 20.33
N SER A 45 -29.82 19.44 19.82
CA SER A 45 -29.58 19.97 18.47
C SER A 45 -28.13 20.44 18.25
N GLY A 46 -27.46 20.91 19.31
CA GLY A 46 -26.04 21.28 19.30
C GLY A 46 -25.11 20.06 19.25
N GLU A 47 -25.39 19.02 20.05
CA GLU A 47 -24.64 17.76 20.02
C GLU A 47 -24.79 17.06 18.67
N TRP A 48 -25.97 17.09 18.06
CA TRP A 48 -26.17 16.60 16.70
C TRP A 48 -25.32 17.35 15.67
N LYS A 49 -25.23 18.67 15.74
CA LYS A 49 -24.36 19.46 14.84
C LYS A 49 -22.88 19.09 15.01
N HIS A 50 -22.46 18.73 16.22
CA HIS A 50 -21.10 18.26 16.49
C HIS A 50 -20.89 16.84 15.96
N LEU A 51 -21.81 15.91 16.25
CA LEU A 51 -21.77 14.52 15.78
C LEU A 51 -21.77 14.43 14.25
N LYS A 52 -22.59 15.23 13.57
CA LYS A 52 -22.62 15.30 12.09
C LYS A 52 -21.28 15.62 11.44
N GLN A 53 -20.36 16.30 12.15
CA GLN A 53 -19.01 16.57 11.64
C GLN A 53 -18.12 15.34 11.65
N HIS A 54 -18.43 14.37 12.51
CA HIS A 54 -17.69 13.13 12.70
C HIS A 54 -18.34 11.94 11.99
N ILE A 55 -19.56 12.08 11.50
CA ILE A 55 -20.25 11.06 10.72
C ILE A 55 -19.79 11.14 9.26
N PRO A 56 -19.24 10.05 8.69
CA PRO A 56 -18.84 10.01 7.29
C PRO A 56 -20.02 10.30 6.35
N GLY A 57 -19.81 11.21 5.41
CA GLY A 57 -20.75 11.64 4.37
C GLY A 57 -21.60 12.84 4.73
N GLU A 58 -21.77 13.14 6.02
CA GLU A 58 -22.68 14.20 6.49
C GLU A 58 -21.98 15.55 6.69
N GLY A 59 -20.68 15.55 6.94
CA GLY A 59 -19.90 16.78 7.05
C GLY A 59 -19.86 17.57 5.75
N VAL A 60 -19.91 18.91 5.82
CA VAL A 60 -19.63 19.76 4.66
C VAL A 60 -18.12 19.87 4.47
N GLN A 61 -17.63 19.55 3.28
CA GLN A 61 -16.23 19.76 2.93
C GLN A 61 -15.96 21.26 2.82
N LYS A 62 -15.18 21.80 3.75
CA LYS A 62 -14.70 23.19 3.69
C LYS A 62 -13.42 23.27 2.86
N ASP A 63 -13.28 24.36 2.12
CA ASP A 63 -12.11 24.66 1.28
C ASP A 63 -11.33 25.90 1.75
N ASP A 64 -11.75 26.48 2.87
CA ASP A 64 -11.14 27.67 3.46
C ASP A 64 -9.71 27.41 3.91
N LEU A 65 -8.87 28.45 3.88
CA LEU A 65 -7.50 28.37 4.40
C LEU A 65 -7.47 27.94 5.88
N LYS A 66 -8.42 28.43 6.68
CA LYS A 66 -8.61 28.02 8.09
C LYS A 66 -8.90 26.53 8.27
N SER A 67 -9.49 25.88 7.27
CA SER A 67 -9.77 24.43 7.32
C SER A 67 -8.53 23.58 7.04
N ARG A 68 -7.51 24.17 6.40
CA ARG A 68 -6.24 23.50 6.03
C ARG A 68 -5.16 23.66 7.08
N LEU A 69 -5.24 24.69 7.92
CA LEU A 69 -4.27 24.94 8.99
C LEU A 69 -4.58 24.07 10.22
N PRO A 70 -3.59 23.33 10.76
CA PRO A 70 -3.79 22.53 11.95
C PRO A 70 -4.05 23.40 13.18
N LYS A 71 -4.85 22.89 14.11
CA LYS A 71 -5.07 23.55 15.41
C LYS A 71 -4.08 23.01 16.43
N PHE A 72 -3.50 23.90 17.22
CA PHE A 72 -2.66 23.50 18.34
C PHE A 72 -3.51 23.11 19.56
N PRO A 73 -3.19 22.03 20.29
CA PRO A 73 -2.01 21.15 20.14
C PRO A 73 -2.18 20.08 19.03
N LEU A 74 -1.10 19.85 18.26
CA LEU A 74 -1.08 18.97 17.08
C LEU A 74 -1.44 17.50 17.39
N ALA A 75 -1.19 17.04 18.62
CA ALA A 75 -1.50 15.67 19.03
C ALA A 75 -3.00 15.33 18.85
N LYS A 76 -3.90 16.30 19.04
CA LYS A 76 -5.34 16.10 18.89
C LYS A 76 -5.77 15.87 17.44
N GLU A 77 -5.01 16.36 16.47
CA GLU A 77 -5.28 16.19 15.03
C GLU A 77 -4.78 14.85 14.49
N THR A 78 -4.00 14.08 15.28
CA THR A 78 -3.50 12.75 14.86
C THR A 78 -4.42 11.58 15.22
N VAL A 79 -5.42 11.85 16.07
CA VAL A 79 -6.35 10.84 16.58
C VAL A 79 -7.53 10.75 15.62
N PRO A 80 -7.93 9.54 15.19
CA PRO A 80 -9.07 9.40 14.33
C PRO A 80 -10.35 9.89 15.01
N THR A 81 -11.03 10.81 14.36
CA THR A 81 -12.26 11.46 14.80
C THR A 81 -13.49 10.99 14.03
N LEU A 82 -13.32 10.31 12.89
CA LEU A 82 -14.44 9.76 12.13
C LEU A 82 -15.03 8.54 12.83
N LEU A 83 -16.33 8.59 13.10
CA LEU A 83 -17.08 7.49 13.67
C LEU A 83 -17.47 6.47 12.59
N PRO A 84 -17.62 5.19 12.94
CA PRO A 84 -18.20 4.22 12.02
C PRO A 84 -19.62 4.65 11.64
N ARG A 85 -19.87 4.73 10.33
CA ARG A 85 -21.19 5.13 9.81
C ARG A 85 -22.23 4.07 10.20
N PRO A 86 -23.33 4.45 10.87
CA PRO A 86 -24.39 3.51 11.22
C PRO A 86 -25.03 2.94 9.94
N GLY A 87 -25.27 1.63 9.92
CA GLY A 87 -25.89 0.93 8.80
C GLY A 87 -24.95 0.43 7.70
N VAL A 88 -23.63 0.65 7.83
CA VAL A 88 -22.64 0.01 6.95
C VAL A 88 -22.39 -1.42 7.45
N PRO A 89 -22.54 -2.46 6.61
CA PRO A 89 -22.28 -3.83 7.03
C PRO A 89 -20.79 -3.99 7.34
N GLN A 90 -20.46 -4.68 8.42
CA GLN A 90 -19.08 -4.99 8.81
C GLN A 90 -18.84 -6.49 8.69
N VAL A 91 -17.66 -6.86 8.20
CA VAL A 91 -17.24 -8.26 8.16
C VAL A 91 -17.02 -8.74 9.59
N GLY A 92 -17.73 -9.80 9.98
CA GLY A 92 -17.68 -10.31 11.34
C GLY A 92 -18.72 -11.40 11.55
N PRO A 93 -19.18 -11.62 12.79
CA PRO A 93 -20.14 -12.69 13.09
C PRO A 93 -21.47 -12.54 12.34
N LYS A 94 -21.86 -11.31 11.98
CA LYS A 94 -23.16 -11.00 11.34
C LYS A 94 -23.14 -11.15 9.82
N TYR A 95 -22.04 -10.78 9.17
CA TYR A 95 -21.92 -10.78 7.71
C TYR A 95 -20.59 -11.37 7.28
N SER A 96 -20.65 -12.31 6.32
CA SER A 96 -19.45 -12.80 5.65
C SER A 96 -18.96 -11.78 4.62
N PHE A 97 -17.67 -11.86 4.25
CA PHE A 97 -17.09 -10.96 3.27
C PHE A 97 -17.84 -11.01 1.93
N ARG A 98 -18.24 -12.21 1.48
CA ARG A 98 -19.03 -12.39 0.26
C ARG A 98 -20.37 -11.66 0.31
N GLN A 99 -21.08 -11.74 1.44
CA GLN A 99 -22.36 -11.05 1.63
C GLN A 99 -22.17 -9.53 1.59
N VAL A 100 -21.12 -9.01 2.22
CA VAL A 100 -20.78 -7.59 2.17
C VAL A 100 -20.58 -7.11 0.73
N ILE A 101 -19.83 -7.86 -0.09
CA ILE A 101 -19.60 -7.50 -1.50
C ILE A 101 -20.90 -7.56 -2.31
N GLN A 102 -21.75 -8.56 -2.07
CA GLN A 102 -23.06 -8.63 -2.73
C GLN A 102 -23.93 -7.42 -2.35
N ILE A 103 -23.93 -7.01 -1.08
CA ILE A 103 -24.64 -5.80 -0.63
C ILE A 103 -24.14 -4.58 -1.40
N LEU A 104 -22.82 -4.41 -1.54
CA LEU A 104 -22.23 -3.28 -2.27
C LEU A 104 -22.68 -3.26 -3.74
N LYS A 105 -22.56 -4.40 -4.43
CA LYS A 105 -22.90 -4.54 -5.85
C LYS A 105 -24.40 -4.38 -6.12
N ASN A 106 -25.25 -4.73 -5.15
CA ASN A 106 -26.69 -4.63 -5.27
C ASN A 106 -27.23 -3.21 -4.95
N LYS A 107 -26.37 -2.28 -4.51
CA LYS A 107 -26.81 -0.90 -4.28
C LYS A 107 -27.17 -0.25 -5.61
N LYS A 108 -28.30 0.46 -5.64
CA LYS A 108 -28.75 1.26 -6.80
C LYS A 108 -28.36 2.74 -6.68
N ALA A 109 -28.08 3.20 -5.48
CA ALA A 109 -27.69 4.58 -5.20
C ALA A 109 -26.17 4.69 -5.01
N PRO A 110 -25.57 5.87 -5.30
CA PRO A 110 -24.18 6.15 -4.98
C PRO A 110 -23.87 5.90 -3.50
N GLU A 111 -22.82 5.12 -3.23
CA GLU A 111 -22.43 4.76 -1.87
C GLU A 111 -21.08 5.38 -1.52
N LEU A 112 -20.98 6.04 -0.38
CA LEU A 112 -19.70 6.52 0.14
C LEU A 112 -18.86 5.32 0.57
N ILE A 113 -17.74 5.08 -0.13
CA ILE A 113 -16.83 4.00 0.20
C ILE A 113 -15.66 4.47 1.08
N TYR A 114 -15.22 5.71 0.90
CA TYR A 114 -14.11 6.25 1.69
C TYR A 114 -14.30 7.73 1.99
N GLU A 115 -13.92 8.12 3.20
CA GLU A 115 -13.76 9.51 3.59
C GLU A 115 -12.51 9.68 4.43
N ALA A 116 -11.64 10.59 4.01
CA ALA A 116 -10.44 10.91 4.74
C ALA A 116 -10.74 11.84 5.90
N GLU A 117 -9.87 11.78 6.89
CA GLU A 117 -9.83 12.78 7.95
C GLU A 117 -9.32 14.13 7.42
N PRO A 118 -9.50 15.22 8.18
CA PRO A 118 -8.92 16.50 7.81
C PRO A 118 -7.39 16.40 7.69
N HIS A 119 -6.86 16.49 6.47
CA HIS A 119 -5.43 16.34 6.16
C HIS A 119 -4.54 17.53 6.62
N LYS A 120 -4.90 18.25 7.68
CA LYS A 120 -4.27 19.51 8.10
C LYS A 120 -2.77 19.37 8.37
N LEU A 121 -2.37 18.26 9.00
CA LEU A 121 -0.97 17.99 9.29
C LEU A 121 -0.16 17.75 8.01
N TYR A 122 -0.76 17.10 7.00
CA TYR A 122 -0.13 16.92 5.70
C TYR A 122 0.07 18.25 4.98
N PHE A 123 -0.89 19.18 5.06
CA PHE A 123 -0.72 20.53 4.50
C PHE A 123 0.45 21.28 5.12
N LEU A 124 0.55 21.26 6.46
CA LEU A 124 1.67 21.89 7.15
C LEU A 124 3.00 21.26 6.75
N ALA A 125 3.08 19.92 6.73
CA ALA A 125 4.29 19.20 6.32
C ALA A 125 4.68 19.52 4.86
N CYS A 126 3.73 19.52 3.93
CA CYS A 126 3.97 19.87 2.53
C CYS A 126 4.45 21.30 2.37
N PHE A 127 3.87 22.24 3.13
CA PHE A 127 4.27 23.64 3.11
C PHE A 127 5.70 23.84 3.64
N CYS A 128 6.03 23.21 4.78
CA CYS A 128 7.38 23.25 5.35
C CYS A 128 8.41 22.62 4.39
N CYS A 129 8.16 21.40 3.90
CA CYS A 129 9.05 20.72 2.96
C CYS A 129 9.22 21.52 1.66
N GLY A 130 8.13 22.02 1.08
CA GLY A 130 8.16 22.83 -0.13
C GLY A 130 9.00 24.09 0.04
N THR A 131 8.84 24.79 1.16
CA THR A 131 9.61 26.00 1.48
C THR A 131 11.10 25.70 1.63
N VAL A 132 11.46 24.67 2.40
CA VAL A 132 12.85 24.25 2.63
C VAL A 132 13.52 23.89 1.30
N PHE A 133 12.88 23.04 0.49
CA PHE A 133 13.45 22.64 -0.80
C PHE A 133 13.54 23.80 -1.80
N THR A 134 12.64 24.79 -1.72
CA THR A 134 12.73 25.98 -2.56
C THR A 134 13.95 26.81 -2.19
N ILE A 135 14.16 27.08 -0.90
CA ILE A 135 15.32 27.87 -0.43
C ILE A 135 16.63 27.16 -0.81
N TYR A 136 16.75 25.86 -0.51
CA TYR A 136 17.94 25.10 -0.89
C TYR A 136 18.13 25.02 -2.41
N GLY A 137 17.05 24.87 -3.18
CA GLY A 137 17.11 24.85 -4.63
C GLY A 137 17.65 26.16 -5.21
N LEU A 138 17.19 27.30 -4.71
CA LEU A 138 17.66 28.62 -5.14
C LEU A 138 19.14 28.84 -4.78
N VAL A 139 19.54 28.53 -3.54
CA VAL A 139 20.93 28.67 -3.10
C VAL A 139 21.88 27.78 -3.91
N LEU A 140 21.46 26.55 -4.23
CA LEU A 140 22.27 25.64 -5.06
C LEU A 140 22.37 26.11 -6.51
N LEU A 141 21.32 26.72 -7.07
CA LEU A 141 21.39 27.31 -8.40
C LEU A 141 22.27 28.56 -8.44
N GLU A 142 22.21 29.38 -7.40
CA GLU A 142 23.11 30.53 -7.25
C GLU A 142 24.57 30.07 -7.12
N TYR A 143 24.84 29.03 -6.32
CA TYR A 143 26.16 28.41 -6.23
C TYR A 143 26.63 27.86 -7.59
N ALA A 144 25.76 27.18 -8.34
CA ALA A 144 26.08 26.68 -9.66
C ALA A 144 26.44 27.82 -10.63
N TRP A 145 25.67 28.90 -10.60
CA TRP A 145 25.96 30.11 -11.39
C TRP A 145 27.31 30.73 -11.03
N PHE A 146 27.58 30.89 -9.73
CA PHE A 146 28.84 31.43 -9.24
C PHE A 146 30.04 30.55 -9.63
N GLN A 147 29.96 29.24 -9.43
CA GLN A 147 31.05 28.31 -9.75
C GLN A 147 31.33 28.30 -11.25
N SER A 148 30.30 28.26 -12.10
CA SER A 148 30.51 28.23 -13.55
C SER A 148 31.09 29.53 -14.07
N ASN A 149 30.68 30.69 -13.56
CA ASN A 149 31.31 31.96 -13.91
C ASN A 149 32.76 32.03 -13.46
N LYS A 150 33.06 31.53 -12.26
CA LYS A 150 34.43 31.43 -11.75
C LYS A 150 35.29 30.55 -12.67
N ASP A 151 34.81 29.36 -13.05
CA ASP A 151 35.53 28.46 -13.96
C ASP A 151 35.79 29.13 -15.33
N TYR A 152 34.83 29.92 -15.84
CA TYR A 152 34.94 30.64 -17.10
C TYR A 152 35.94 31.81 -17.06
N GLU A 153 35.98 32.53 -15.94
CA GLU A 153 36.90 33.64 -15.71
C GLU A 153 38.34 33.16 -15.45
N GLU A 154 38.51 32.11 -14.65
CA GLU A 154 39.82 31.57 -14.30
C GLU A 154 40.49 30.82 -15.47
N ASN A 155 39.70 30.25 -16.39
CA ASN A 155 40.13 29.61 -17.65
C ASN A 155 41.46 28.85 -17.56
N VAL A 156 41.57 27.95 -16.57
CA VAL A 156 42.83 27.23 -16.25
C VAL A 156 43.33 26.39 -17.43
N GLU A 157 42.43 25.94 -18.32
CA GLU A 157 42.76 25.13 -19.49
C GLU A 157 43.09 25.96 -20.76
N GLU A 158 43.15 27.30 -20.64
CA GLU A 158 43.49 28.24 -21.73
C GLU A 158 42.68 28.01 -23.04
N LEU A 159 41.40 27.73 -22.89
CA LEU A 159 40.54 27.36 -24.01
C LEU A 159 40.20 28.58 -24.88
N THR A 160 40.03 28.33 -26.18
CA THR A 160 39.52 29.34 -27.13
C THR A 160 38.08 29.72 -26.77
N GLU A 161 37.67 30.98 -26.98
CA GLU A 161 36.33 31.50 -26.67
C GLU A 161 35.12 30.59 -27.00
N PRO A 162 35.01 29.96 -28.19
CA PRO A 162 33.88 29.08 -28.49
C PRO A 162 33.88 27.79 -27.66
N LEU A 163 35.05 27.29 -27.27
CA LEU A 163 35.16 26.12 -26.40
C LEU A 163 34.90 26.49 -24.94
N ARG A 164 35.41 27.65 -24.52
CA ARG A 164 35.23 28.21 -23.17
C ARG A 164 33.75 28.43 -22.82
N THR A 165 32.98 29.01 -23.75
CA THR A 165 31.52 29.21 -23.60
C THR A 165 30.75 27.89 -23.54
N ARG A 166 31.17 26.87 -24.32
CA ARG A 166 30.59 25.53 -24.25
C ARG A 166 30.84 24.88 -22.89
N GLU A 167 32.05 24.99 -22.38
CA GLU A 167 32.41 24.41 -21.08
C GLU A 167 31.75 25.11 -19.92
N TRP A 168 31.59 26.43 -19.98
CA TRP A 168 30.75 27.16 -19.04
C TRP A 168 29.32 26.60 -19.00
N ALA A 169 28.70 26.38 -20.16
CA ALA A 169 27.35 25.82 -20.22
C ALA A 169 27.28 24.38 -19.64
N VAL A 170 28.31 23.56 -19.88
CA VAL A 170 28.41 22.21 -19.33
C VAL A 170 28.63 22.24 -17.81
N SER A 171 29.50 23.12 -17.31
CA SER A 171 29.73 23.36 -15.88
C SER A 171 28.43 23.80 -15.21
N LEU A 172 27.71 24.76 -15.80
CA LEU A 172 26.45 25.26 -15.28
C LEU A 172 25.39 24.15 -15.21
N LEU A 173 25.28 23.34 -16.26
CA LEU A 173 24.36 22.21 -16.27
C LEU A 173 24.74 21.17 -15.21
N LYS A 174 26.02 20.84 -15.07
CA LYS A 174 26.53 19.87 -14.09
C LYS A 174 26.27 20.33 -12.64
N HIS A 175 26.54 21.59 -12.33
CA HIS A 175 26.37 22.12 -10.98
C HIS A 175 24.90 22.43 -10.65
N SER A 176 24.07 22.76 -11.65
CA SER A 176 22.65 23.06 -11.44
C SER A 176 21.77 21.83 -11.18
N VAL A 177 22.24 20.60 -11.46
CA VAL A 177 21.45 19.36 -11.29
C VAL A 177 20.82 19.26 -9.90
N PHE A 178 21.58 19.49 -8.84
CA PHE A 178 21.07 19.40 -7.47
C PHE A 178 20.06 20.50 -7.15
N GLY A 179 20.25 21.70 -7.67
CA GLY A 179 19.28 22.80 -7.55
C GLY A 179 17.96 22.46 -8.24
N VAL A 180 18.02 21.92 -9.47
CA VAL A 180 16.84 21.47 -10.21
C VAL A 180 16.11 20.33 -9.51
N ILE A 181 16.84 19.35 -8.94
CA ILE A 181 16.25 18.27 -8.15
C ILE A 181 15.50 18.84 -6.94
N ALA A 182 16.12 19.76 -6.20
CA ALA A 182 15.50 20.40 -5.04
C ALA A 182 14.24 21.19 -5.42
N LEU A 183 14.27 21.98 -6.50
CA LEU A 183 13.09 22.69 -6.99
C LEU A 183 11.99 21.74 -7.49
N THR A 184 12.35 20.63 -8.12
CA THR A 184 11.39 19.59 -8.54
C THR A 184 10.74 18.94 -7.31
N ALA A 185 11.50 18.67 -6.26
CA ALA A 185 10.98 18.19 -4.99
C ALA A 185 10.05 19.22 -4.32
N ALA A 186 10.39 20.51 -4.38
CA ALA A 186 9.55 21.59 -3.89
C ALA A 186 8.21 21.65 -4.65
N TYR A 187 8.26 21.61 -5.98
CA TYR A 187 7.06 21.53 -6.82
C TYR A 187 6.20 20.31 -6.48
N GLY A 188 6.84 19.14 -6.29
CA GLY A 188 6.17 17.92 -5.84
C GLY A 188 5.46 18.10 -4.50
N ALA A 189 6.10 18.73 -3.52
CA ALA A 189 5.54 18.99 -2.20
C ALA A 189 4.33 19.94 -2.27
N PHE A 190 4.42 21.03 -3.06
CA PHE A 190 3.29 21.96 -3.22
C PHE A 190 2.12 21.36 -4.01
N MET A 191 2.40 20.47 -4.96
CA MET A 191 1.37 19.79 -5.75
C MET A 191 0.77 18.58 -5.03
N PHE A 192 1.44 18.03 -4.02
CA PHE A 192 1.01 16.83 -3.29
C PHE A 192 -0.45 16.89 -2.81
N PRO A 193 -0.95 17.99 -2.22
CA PRO A 193 -2.33 18.02 -1.74
C PRO A 193 -3.39 17.82 -2.83
N THR A 194 -3.09 18.21 -4.08
CA THR A 194 -4.02 18.00 -5.22
C THR A 194 -4.24 16.54 -5.56
N ARG A 195 -3.32 15.65 -5.12
CA ARG A 195 -3.38 14.20 -5.31
C ARG A 195 -4.04 13.47 -4.14
N LEU A 196 -4.26 14.14 -3.01
CA LEU A 196 -4.92 13.55 -1.84
C LEU A 196 -6.42 13.43 -2.08
N ILE A 197 -6.94 12.21 -1.94
CA ILE A 197 -8.37 11.92 -2.02
C ILE A 197 -9.02 12.26 -0.68
N ARG A 198 -10.09 13.06 -0.72
CA ARG A 198 -10.89 13.45 0.46
C ARG A 198 -12.08 12.53 0.68
N ARG A 199 -12.81 12.23 -0.39
CA ARG A 199 -13.99 11.36 -0.38
C ARG A 199 -14.04 10.57 -1.66
N MET A 200 -14.56 9.36 -1.56
CA MET A 200 -14.72 8.45 -2.67
C MET A 200 -16.08 7.78 -2.59
N TRP A 201 -16.77 7.76 -3.71
CA TRP A 201 -18.10 7.23 -3.91
C TRP A 201 -18.04 6.12 -4.94
N TYR A 202 -18.65 5.00 -4.62
CA TYR A 202 -18.95 3.94 -5.56
C TYR A 202 -20.26 4.28 -6.27
N LEU A 203 -20.19 4.35 -7.60
CA LEU A 203 -21.32 4.61 -8.48
C LEU A 203 -21.73 3.28 -9.13
N PRO A 204 -22.80 2.65 -8.67
CA PRO A 204 -23.31 1.43 -9.29
C PRO A 204 -23.93 1.76 -10.65
N GLY A 205 -23.76 0.86 -11.62
CA GLY A 205 -24.24 1.04 -12.99
C GLY A 205 -23.84 -0.12 -13.90
N PRO A 206 -24.20 -0.07 -15.20
CA PRO A 206 -23.79 -1.08 -16.17
C PRO A 206 -22.27 -1.17 -16.30
N VAL A 207 -21.59 -0.03 -16.14
CA VAL A 207 -20.16 0.07 -15.90
C VAL A 207 -19.98 0.70 -14.52
N GLU A 208 -19.28 0.02 -13.64
CA GLU A 208 -19.00 0.51 -12.30
C GLU A 208 -18.03 1.70 -12.37
N HIS A 209 -18.40 2.81 -11.72
CA HIS A 209 -17.57 4.01 -11.67
C HIS A 209 -17.22 4.37 -10.24
N ILE A 210 -16.13 5.12 -10.10
CA ILE A 210 -15.73 5.73 -8.85
C ILE A 210 -15.68 7.24 -9.06
N LYS A 211 -16.37 7.95 -8.18
CA LYS A 211 -16.33 9.40 -8.09
C LYS A 211 -15.57 9.80 -6.83
N PHE A 212 -14.51 10.58 -6.96
CA PHE A 212 -13.78 11.08 -5.81
C PHE A 212 -13.48 12.57 -5.92
N THR A 213 -13.27 13.18 -4.76
CA THR A 213 -12.93 14.60 -4.62
C THR A 213 -11.50 14.73 -4.09
N SER A 214 -10.69 15.61 -4.66
CA SER A 214 -9.38 15.95 -4.10
C SER A 214 -9.34 17.40 -3.60
N TYR A 215 -8.22 17.85 -3.04
CA TYR A 215 -8.09 19.25 -2.66
C TYR A 215 -7.85 20.15 -3.87
N PRO A 216 -8.51 21.33 -3.93
CA PRO A 216 -8.14 22.33 -4.91
C PRO A 216 -6.77 22.91 -4.58
N LEU A 217 -5.96 23.16 -5.62
CA LEU A 217 -4.63 23.74 -5.50
C LEU A 217 -4.66 25.05 -4.69
N ILE A 218 -5.61 25.93 -5.03
CA ILE A 218 -5.81 27.21 -4.37
C ILE A 218 -6.95 27.09 -3.36
N PRO A 219 -6.76 27.52 -2.09
CA PRO A 219 -7.84 27.55 -1.10
C PRO A 219 -8.98 28.47 -1.54
N GLY A 220 -10.22 28.12 -1.18
CA GLY A 220 -11.43 28.86 -1.57
C GLY A 220 -11.94 28.58 -2.99
N ARG A 221 -11.23 27.78 -3.80
CA ARG A 221 -11.77 27.27 -5.07
C ARG A 221 -12.66 26.04 -4.84
N PRO A 222 -13.61 25.76 -5.76
CA PRO A 222 -14.45 24.57 -5.66
C PRO A 222 -13.60 23.29 -5.71
N THR A 223 -14.04 22.28 -4.96
CA THR A 223 -13.38 20.97 -4.94
C THR A 223 -13.40 20.32 -6.32
N PRO A 224 -12.24 19.90 -6.86
CA PRO A 224 -12.22 19.13 -8.09
C PRO A 224 -12.85 17.76 -7.86
N VAL A 225 -13.72 17.38 -8.78
CA VAL A 225 -14.46 16.12 -8.78
C VAL A 225 -14.00 15.29 -9.98
N TYR A 226 -13.51 14.08 -9.71
CA TYR A 226 -13.08 13.14 -10.74
C TYR A 226 -14.04 11.96 -10.75
N THR A 227 -14.48 11.55 -11.94
CA THR A 227 -15.27 10.34 -12.13
C THR A 227 -14.54 9.45 -13.13
N LEU A 228 -14.14 8.27 -12.69
CA LEU A 228 -13.36 7.32 -13.48
C LEU A 228 -14.04 5.95 -13.43
N PRO A 229 -13.96 5.15 -14.51
CA PRO A 229 -14.45 3.77 -14.46
C PRO A 229 -13.55 2.94 -13.52
N LEU A 230 -14.17 2.04 -12.75
CA LEU A 230 -13.46 1.20 -11.78
C LEU A 230 -12.30 0.43 -12.42
N ASN A 231 -12.50 -0.05 -13.65
CA ASN A 231 -11.49 -0.79 -14.40
C ASN A 231 -10.20 0.01 -14.66
N ASN A 232 -10.28 1.34 -14.69
CA ASN A 232 -9.14 2.21 -14.96
C ASN A 232 -8.41 2.65 -13.68
N ILE A 233 -8.88 2.29 -12.49
CA ILE A 233 -8.15 2.56 -11.25
C ILE A 233 -7.66 1.25 -10.68
N PHE A 234 -6.36 1.17 -10.40
CA PHE A 234 -5.79 -0.03 -9.79
C PHE A 234 -4.72 0.33 -8.76
N ARG A 235 -4.55 -0.54 -7.76
CA ARG A 235 -3.40 -0.48 -6.85
C ARG A 235 -2.28 -1.37 -7.37
N LYS A 236 -1.05 -1.12 -6.92
CA LYS A 236 0.06 -2.03 -7.18
C LYS A 236 -0.18 -3.34 -6.42
N HIS A 237 0.00 -4.49 -7.08
CA HIS A 237 -0.24 -5.81 -6.48
C HIS A 237 0.46 -6.02 -5.12
N LYS A 238 1.71 -5.57 -5.00
CA LYS A 238 2.49 -5.67 -3.75
C LYS A 238 2.00 -4.74 -2.63
N ALA A 239 1.28 -3.67 -2.97
CA ALA A 239 0.80 -2.68 -2.01
C ALA A 239 -0.65 -3.01 -1.63
N ARG A 240 -0.83 -3.94 -0.69
CA ARG A 240 -2.16 -4.31 -0.16
C ARG A 240 -2.68 -3.26 0.83
N ILE A 241 -3.98 -3.01 0.78
CA ILE A 241 -4.64 -2.00 1.62
C ILE A 241 -4.96 -2.63 2.97
N TRP A 242 -5.47 -3.86 2.99
CA TRP A 242 -5.66 -4.63 4.21
C TRP A 242 -4.34 -5.03 4.86
N THR A 243 -4.26 -4.81 6.16
CA THR A 243 -3.13 -5.09 7.05
C THR A 243 -3.56 -5.82 8.33
N GLY A 244 -4.87 -5.95 8.57
CA GLY A 244 -5.42 -6.55 9.79
C GLY A 244 -5.30 -5.68 11.05
N LYS A 245 -4.83 -4.44 10.93
CA LYS A 245 -4.61 -3.52 12.06
C LYS A 245 -5.55 -2.31 12.00
N GLY A 246 -6.00 -1.87 13.17
CA GLY A 246 -6.96 -0.75 13.30
C GLY A 246 -8.41 -1.17 13.01
N PHE A 247 -9.33 -0.22 13.14
CA PHE A 247 -10.77 -0.51 13.10
C PHE A 247 -11.26 -1.10 11.77
N TYR A 248 -10.74 -0.61 10.64
CA TYR A 248 -11.05 -1.11 9.29
C TYR A 248 -9.97 -2.06 8.74
N GLY A 249 -8.99 -2.43 9.58
CA GLY A 249 -7.82 -3.24 9.20
C GLY A 249 -6.90 -2.60 8.15
N THR A 250 -6.95 -1.29 7.96
CA THR A 250 -6.15 -0.53 6.99
C THR A 250 -4.96 0.21 7.62
N ALA A 251 -4.91 0.28 8.96
CA ALA A 251 -3.93 1.08 9.67
C ALA A 251 -2.55 0.42 9.63
N ASP A 252 -1.53 1.17 9.23
CA ASP A 252 -0.16 0.69 9.27
C ASP A 252 0.74 1.70 9.98
N ASN A 253 1.73 1.20 10.70
CA ASN A 253 2.71 2.03 11.40
C ASN A 253 3.79 2.54 10.45
N SER A 254 4.05 1.83 9.34
CA SER A 254 5.15 2.15 8.42
C SER A 254 4.72 3.11 7.30
N LEU A 255 3.49 2.98 6.80
CA LEU A 255 2.96 3.78 5.71
C LEU A 255 1.63 4.40 6.11
N PHE A 256 1.53 5.74 6.05
CA PHE A 256 0.28 6.45 6.35
C PHE A 256 -0.69 6.49 5.18
N PHE A 257 -0.22 6.21 3.96
CA PHE A 257 -1.02 6.28 2.74
C PHE A 257 -0.80 5.07 1.85
N PHE A 258 -1.73 4.84 0.94
CA PHE A 258 -1.54 3.98 -0.22
C PHE A 258 -1.82 4.76 -1.50
N THR A 259 -1.31 4.24 -2.62
CA THR A 259 -1.43 4.90 -3.92
C THR A 259 -2.33 4.11 -4.84
N LEU A 260 -3.27 4.80 -5.47
CA LEU A 260 -4.10 4.32 -6.56
C LEU A 260 -3.57 4.89 -7.87
N LYS A 261 -3.38 4.05 -8.87
CA LYS A 261 -2.92 4.44 -10.20
C LYS A 261 -4.09 4.45 -11.17
N GLU A 262 -4.16 5.51 -11.93
CA GLU A 262 -5.05 5.60 -13.08
C GLU A 262 -4.38 4.96 -14.31
N ALA A 263 -5.14 4.16 -15.06
CA ALA A 263 -4.72 3.51 -16.30
C ALA A 263 -4.70 4.53 -17.45
N GLY A 264 -3.62 4.52 -18.23
CA GLY A 264 -3.43 5.39 -19.40
C GLY A 264 -2.02 5.97 -19.46
N GLU A 265 -1.65 6.52 -20.63
CA GLU A 265 -0.31 7.09 -20.87
C GLU A 265 0.04 8.27 -19.96
N LYS A 266 -0.98 9.04 -19.53
CA LYS A 266 -0.87 10.14 -18.55
C LYS A 266 -1.43 9.76 -17.18
N GLY A 267 -1.34 8.48 -16.84
CA GLY A 267 -1.88 7.90 -15.60
C GLY A 267 -1.45 8.68 -14.37
N ARG A 268 -2.42 9.18 -13.61
CA ARG A 268 -2.19 9.92 -12.37
C ARG A 268 -2.08 8.96 -11.20
N ASN A 269 -1.14 9.25 -10.29
CA ASN A 269 -1.13 8.63 -8.97
C ASN A 269 -2.01 9.47 -8.04
N TRP A 270 -2.97 8.80 -7.42
CA TRP A 270 -3.86 9.31 -6.40
C TRP A 270 -3.45 8.74 -5.05
N ILE A 271 -3.55 9.55 -4.00
CA ILE A 271 -3.05 9.22 -2.67
C ILE A 271 -4.24 9.14 -1.74
N VAL A 272 -4.37 8.02 -1.03
CA VAL A 272 -5.44 7.76 -0.08
C VAL A 272 -4.82 7.55 1.30
N ASP A 273 -5.30 8.31 2.28
CA ASP A 273 -4.88 8.18 3.67
C ASP A 273 -5.49 6.92 4.30
N ARG A 274 -4.68 6.13 5.00
CA ARG A 274 -5.09 4.91 5.71
C ARG A 274 -5.87 5.21 6.99
N LYS A 275 -5.84 6.44 7.50
CA LYS A 275 -6.53 6.86 8.74
C LYS A 275 -8.00 7.28 8.56
N GLY A 276 -8.55 7.20 7.35
CA GLY A 276 -9.94 7.57 7.08
C GLY A 276 -11.00 6.53 7.48
N PHE A 277 -12.25 6.90 7.20
CA PHE A 277 -13.37 5.97 7.13
C PHE A 277 -13.24 5.09 5.88
N PHE A 278 -13.36 3.77 6.07
CA PHE A 278 -13.47 2.80 4.98
C PHE A 278 -14.80 2.06 5.10
N TRP A 279 -15.45 1.82 3.97
CA TRP A 279 -16.70 1.09 3.93
C TRP A 279 -16.47 -0.39 4.19
N SER A 280 -17.11 -0.89 5.25
CA SER A 280 -16.92 -2.21 5.84
C SER A 280 -15.49 -2.47 6.31
N ASP A 281 -14.56 -2.67 5.39
CA ASP A 281 -13.25 -3.29 5.63
C ASP A 281 -12.27 -2.96 4.47
N GLY A 282 -10.97 -2.80 4.75
CA GLY A 282 -9.92 -2.62 3.75
C GLY A 282 -9.86 -3.70 2.65
N ARG A 283 -10.30 -4.92 2.91
CA ARG A 283 -10.39 -6.01 1.92
C ARG A 283 -11.34 -5.69 0.76
N VAL A 284 -12.37 -4.88 1.01
CA VAL A 284 -13.27 -4.41 -0.06
C VAL A 284 -12.49 -3.55 -1.06
N PHE A 285 -11.56 -2.74 -0.58
CA PHE A 285 -10.69 -1.92 -1.43
C PHE A 285 -9.67 -2.77 -2.17
N ASP A 286 -9.17 -3.84 -1.54
CA ASP A 286 -8.30 -4.80 -2.21
C ASP A 286 -9.02 -5.53 -3.35
N LEU A 287 -10.30 -5.84 -3.19
CA LEU A 287 -11.13 -6.39 -4.27
C LEU A 287 -11.34 -5.36 -5.39
N LEU A 288 -11.79 -4.15 -5.05
CA LEU A 288 -12.15 -3.11 -6.02
C LEU A 288 -10.94 -2.62 -6.82
N PHE A 289 -9.81 -2.34 -6.16
CA PHE A 289 -8.63 -1.73 -6.78
C PHE A 289 -7.49 -2.71 -7.02
N GLY A 290 -7.39 -3.78 -6.24
CA GLY A 290 -6.42 -4.85 -6.47
C GLY A 290 -6.86 -5.81 -7.57
N LYS A 291 -8.16 -5.83 -7.91
CA LYS A 291 -8.78 -6.78 -8.83
C LYS A 291 -8.51 -8.23 -8.42
N GLU A 292 -8.34 -8.44 -7.11
CA GLU A 292 -8.10 -9.75 -6.52
C GLU A 292 -9.38 -10.59 -6.60
N THR A 293 -9.23 -11.91 -6.48
CA THR A 293 -10.41 -12.77 -6.35
C THR A 293 -11.05 -12.59 -4.98
N VAL A 294 -12.34 -12.89 -4.85
CA VAL A 294 -13.05 -12.78 -3.56
C VAL A 294 -12.39 -13.64 -2.48
N ALA A 295 -11.87 -14.82 -2.86
CA ALA A 295 -11.17 -15.72 -1.93
C ALA A 295 -9.82 -15.15 -1.48
N GLU A 296 -9.07 -14.53 -2.40
CA GLU A 296 -7.77 -13.93 -2.10
C GLU A 296 -7.89 -12.69 -1.22
N ALA A 297 -8.90 -11.85 -1.48
CA ALA A 297 -9.23 -10.70 -0.65
C ALA A 297 -9.73 -11.13 0.73
N GLU A 298 -10.57 -12.17 0.81
CA GLU A 298 -11.07 -12.73 2.07
C GLU A 298 -9.93 -13.26 2.96
N ALA A 299 -8.97 -13.96 2.36
CA ALA A 299 -7.80 -14.50 3.06
C ALA A 299 -6.93 -13.40 3.70
N GLY A 300 -6.89 -12.20 3.12
CA GLY A 300 -6.25 -11.03 3.75
C GLY A 300 -4.74 -11.16 4.04
N ILE A 301 -4.07 -12.20 3.53
CA ILE A 301 -2.65 -12.47 3.80
C ILE A 301 -1.75 -11.47 3.04
N PRO A 302 -0.95 -10.61 3.70
CA PRO A 302 -0.02 -9.71 3.02
C PRO A 302 0.99 -10.47 2.16
N TYR A 303 1.48 -9.84 1.08
CA TYR A 303 2.38 -10.49 0.11
C TYR A 303 3.63 -11.11 0.76
N ASP A 304 4.25 -10.41 1.72
CA ASP A 304 5.44 -10.91 2.40
C ASP A 304 5.16 -12.16 3.24
N GLU A 305 3.96 -12.26 3.79
CA GLU A 305 3.52 -13.45 4.52
C GLU A 305 3.19 -14.60 3.55
N GLN A 306 2.61 -14.32 2.38
CA GLN A 306 2.43 -15.32 1.33
C GLN A 306 3.78 -15.93 0.90
N VAL A 307 4.78 -15.09 0.64
CA VAL A 307 6.14 -15.54 0.32
C VAL A 307 6.74 -16.31 1.49
N GLY A 308 6.51 -15.86 2.73
CA GLY A 308 6.95 -16.56 3.94
C GLY A 308 6.33 -17.95 4.09
N ILE A 309 5.03 -18.11 3.82
CA ILE A 309 4.33 -19.40 3.86
C ILE A 309 4.89 -20.33 2.79
N VAL A 310 5.01 -19.86 1.55
CA VAL A 310 5.59 -20.63 0.44
C VAL A 310 7.02 -21.08 0.77
N ASN A 311 7.84 -20.19 1.32
CA ASN A 311 9.20 -20.54 1.73
C ASN A 311 9.23 -21.59 2.84
N ARG A 312 8.36 -21.48 3.85
CA ARG A 312 8.21 -22.49 4.92
C ARG A 312 7.75 -23.84 4.38
N GLU A 313 6.83 -23.85 3.41
CA GLU A 313 6.39 -25.08 2.74
C GLU A 313 7.49 -25.71 1.89
N VAL A 314 8.24 -24.90 1.14
CA VAL A 314 9.40 -25.35 0.37
C VAL A 314 10.46 -25.93 1.30
N GLU A 315 10.73 -25.29 2.44
CA GLU A 315 11.65 -25.82 3.45
C GLU A 315 11.16 -27.12 4.08
N LYS A 316 9.87 -27.23 4.41
CA LYS A 316 9.27 -28.49 4.90
C LYS A 316 9.40 -29.60 3.88
N LYS A 317 9.02 -29.36 2.62
CA LYS A 317 9.19 -30.31 1.51
C LYS A 317 10.66 -30.69 1.32
N ARG A 318 11.58 -29.73 1.40
CA ARG A 318 13.03 -30.00 1.34
C ARG A 318 13.49 -30.89 2.50
N LYS A 319 13.01 -30.66 3.73
CA LYS A 319 13.31 -31.51 4.89
C LYS A 319 12.74 -32.92 4.73
N GLU A 320 11.50 -33.05 4.26
CA GLU A 320 10.87 -34.34 3.97
C GLU A 320 11.62 -35.11 2.88
N LEU A 321 12.01 -34.46 1.79
CA LEU A 321 12.80 -35.09 0.73
C LEU A 321 14.20 -35.49 1.21
N ARG A 322 14.84 -34.67 2.05
CA ARG A 322 16.12 -34.99 2.68
C ARG A 322 16.00 -36.19 3.64
N ASN A 323 14.88 -36.30 4.37
CA ASN A 323 14.61 -37.45 5.23
C ASN A 323 14.32 -38.72 4.40
N LYS A 324 13.59 -38.62 3.28
CA LYS A 324 13.23 -39.76 2.43
C LYS A 324 14.39 -40.28 1.57
N HIS A 325 15.23 -39.39 1.03
CA HIS A 325 16.25 -39.76 0.03
C HIS A 325 17.69 -39.50 0.49
N GLY A 326 17.87 -38.93 1.69
CA GLY A 326 19.18 -38.63 2.28
C GLY A 326 19.81 -37.34 1.75
N PHE A 327 21.10 -37.15 2.05
CA PHE A 327 21.86 -35.95 1.67
C PHE A 327 21.88 -35.71 0.14
N PHE A 328 21.90 -36.77 -0.66
CA PHE A 328 21.91 -36.74 -2.12
C PHE A 328 20.51 -36.76 -2.77
N TYR A 329 19.47 -36.32 -2.06
CA TYR A 329 18.08 -36.36 -2.57
C TYR A 329 17.91 -35.70 -3.93
N LYS A 330 18.59 -34.57 -4.19
CA LYS A 330 18.52 -33.87 -5.48
C LYS A 330 18.96 -34.76 -6.64
N TRP A 331 20.10 -35.42 -6.50
CA TRP A 331 20.66 -36.32 -7.50
C TRP A 331 19.80 -37.57 -7.70
N LYS A 332 19.26 -38.13 -6.61
CA LYS A 332 18.34 -39.28 -6.68
C LYS A 332 17.03 -38.94 -7.39
N ILE A 333 16.45 -37.78 -7.12
CA ILE A 333 15.21 -37.33 -7.77
C ILE A 333 15.45 -37.08 -9.25
N GLN A 334 16.52 -36.36 -9.59
CA GLN A 334 16.89 -36.07 -10.98
C GLN A 334 17.17 -37.35 -11.79
N ALA A 335 17.88 -38.32 -11.21
CA ALA A 335 18.07 -39.63 -11.84
C ALA A 335 16.76 -40.42 -11.99
N SER A 336 15.83 -40.30 -11.03
CA SER A 336 14.53 -40.96 -11.10
C SER A 336 13.59 -40.34 -12.14
N GLU A 337 13.63 -39.01 -12.31
CA GLU A 337 12.88 -38.29 -13.35
C GLU A 337 13.44 -38.62 -14.73
N MET A 338 14.76 -38.58 -14.92
CA MET A 338 15.40 -39.04 -16.16
C MET A 338 15.06 -40.48 -16.51
N LYS A 339 15.03 -41.40 -15.53
CA LYS A 339 14.64 -42.80 -15.77
C LYS A 339 13.16 -42.92 -16.20
N LYS A 340 12.27 -42.09 -15.64
CA LYS A 340 10.85 -42.04 -16.02
C LYS A 340 10.64 -41.44 -17.40
N ASP A 341 11.39 -40.40 -17.75
CA ASP A 341 11.31 -39.77 -19.07
C ASP A 341 11.86 -40.69 -20.16
N VAL A 342 12.97 -41.38 -19.87
CA VAL A 342 13.54 -42.39 -20.79
C VAL A 342 12.60 -43.59 -20.94
N SER A 343 11.96 -44.05 -19.86
CA SER A 343 11.01 -45.15 -19.96
C SER A 343 9.73 -44.75 -20.71
N ALA A 344 9.21 -43.54 -20.48
CA ALA A 344 8.07 -42.98 -21.21
C ALA A 344 8.38 -42.81 -22.71
N ALA A 345 9.54 -42.25 -23.05
CA ALA A 345 10.02 -42.15 -24.42
C ALA A 345 10.21 -43.53 -25.07
N SER A 346 10.75 -44.51 -24.33
CA SER A 346 10.91 -45.87 -24.83
C SER A 346 9.56 -46.57 -25.11
N ASN A 347 8.56 -46.33 -24.24
CA ASN A 347 7.21 -46.87 -24.42
C ASN A 347 6.48 -46.18 -25.59
N TYR A 348 6.68 -44.88 -25.75
CA TYR A 348 6.17 -44.13 -26.91
C TYR A 348 6.79 -44.63 -28.23
N ILE A 349 8.10 -44.89 -28.26
CA ILE A 349 8.77 -45.46 -29.43
C ILE A 349 8.30 -46.89 -29.70
N LYS A 350 8.11 -47.72 -28.67
CA LYS A 350 7.57 -49.08 -28.81
C LYS A 350 6.16 -49.08 -29.37
N THR A 351 5.27 -48.22 -28.87
CA THR A 351 3.90 -48.10 -29.38
C THR A 351 3.85 -47.58 -30.82
N ILE A 352 4.74 -46.66 -31.22
CA ILE A 352 4.89 -46.25 -32.62
C ILE A 352 5.34 -47.42 -33.49
N LYS A 353 6.34 -48.19 -33.03
CA LYS A 353 6.89 -49.33 -33.79
C LYS A 353 5.88 -50.49 -33.93
N GLU A 354 5.09 -50.76 -32.89
CA GLU A 354 3.99 -51.74 -32.93
C GLU A 354 2.84 -51.31 -33.85
N ASN A 355 2.55 -50.01 -33.92
CA ASN A 355 1.55 -49.49 -34.86
C ASN A 355 2.05 -49.52 -36.31
N GLN A 356 3.36 -49.36 -36.55
CA GLN A 356 3.96 -49.52 -37.88
C GLN A 356 4.03 -51.00 -38.32
N SER A 357 4.35 -51.93 -37.42
CA SER A 357 4.39 -53.36 -37.76
C SER A 357 3.00 -53.94 -38.05
N LYS A 358 1.97 -53.50 -37.32
CA LYS A 358 0.56 -53.85 -37.64
C LYS A 358 0.11 -53.30 -38.98
N LYS A 359 0.59 -52.12 -39.39
CA LYS A 359 0.27 -51.53 -40.69
C LYS A 359 0.91 -52.31 -41.85
N ASN A 360 2.18 -52.70 -41.71
CA ASN A 360 2.88 -53.48 -42.74
C ASN A 360 2.34 -54.92 -42.88
N GLN A 361 1.84 -55.55 -41.82
CA GLN A 361 1.20 -56.86 -41.91
C GLN A 361 -0.17 -56.84 -42.60
N ILE A 362 -0.88 -55.72 -42.56
CA ILE A 362 -2.15 -55.54 -43.29
C ILE A 362 -1.87 -55.35 -44.79
N ASP A 363 -0.79 -54.65 -45.14
CA ASP A 363 -0.40 -54.40 -46.53
C ASP A 363 0.17 -55.66 -47.22
N ASP A 364 1.00 -56.48 -46.56
CA ASP A 364 1.54 -57.74 -47.12
C ASP A 364 0.50 -58.87 -47.28
N GLY A 365 -0.63 -58.79 -46.56
CA GLY A 365 -1.77 -59.70 -46.74
C GLY A 365 -2.64 -59.39 -47.97
N SER A 366 -2.45 -58.21 -48.58
CA SER A 366 -3.26 -57.74 -49.71
C SER A 366 -2.62 -57.98 -51.09
N SER A 367 -1.35 -58.40 -51.14
CA SER A 367 -0.62 -58.68 -52.40
C SER A 367 -0.65 -60.15 -52.85
N LYS A 368 -1.48 -61.00 -52.22
CA LYS A 368 -1.81 -62.35 -52.71
C LYS A 368 -3.31 -62.50 -52.86
N LYS A 369 -3.88 -61.87 -53.88
CA LYS A 369 -5.13 -62.27 -54.53
C LYS A 369 -5.09 -61.90 -56.00
#